data_AF-R7V9B1-F1
#
_entry.id   AF-R7V9B1-F1
#
_cell.length_a   1.000
_cell.length_b   1.000
_cell.length_c   1.000
_cell.angle_alpha   90.00
_cell.angle_beta   90.00
_cell.angle_gamma   90.00
#
_symmetry.space_group_name_H-M   'P 1'
#
loop_
_entity.id
_entity.type
_entity.pdbx_description
1 polymer ?
#
loop_
_entity_poly.entity_id
_entity_poly.type
_entity_poly.pdbx_seq_one_letter_code
_entity_poly.pdbx_strand_id
1 'polypeptide(L)'
;ALGTNFQRIKVDVDSGDVFVAGKNTLYKLDENLNFVNMQLTGPYEDHITCDARRDDECDVAEITDNDARVLEINPTSRHLVLCGSLKQGLCSMYSMSFLNKSQDLPVSNPVNYAGGRAGVSSFYGHWGSHSADVDTLWLANTYDGRPPQLATPALSARRLVKLSDGTFNMTYAHEDAGRSTSIRFDPLWLTNYLVKYIYGFEHGGFTYFVTIQRENTELTTNYQTKLVRVCQEDTGFDSYAELELTCRKKNGVTTFYNIAQAASLSPIGEEMAKKFALHAREDALYVILGKSLENSSESHAEYGSGMCVFTMSKIREAFTTEQRYCYQGFG
;
A
#
# COMPACT_ATOMS: atom_id res chain seq x y z
N ALA A 1 -24.91 1.25 -17.10
CA ALA A 1 -24.43 0.67 -15.83
C ALA A 1 -22.91 0.76 -15.83
N LEU A 2 -22.30 1.22 -14.74
CA LEU A 2 -20.84 1.18 -14.59
C LEU A 2 -20.38 -0.29 -14.56
N GLY A 3 -19.11 -0.57 -14.92
CA GLY A 3 -18.57 -1.94 -14.89
C GLY A 3 -18.67 -2.61 -13.51
N THR A 4 -18.47 -3.93 -13.45
CA THR A 4 -18.76 -4.73 -12.24
C THR A 4 -17.54 -5.03 -11.34
N ASN A 5 -16.34 -4.54 -11.68
CA ASN A 5 -15.10 -4.87 -10.96
C ASN A 5 -14.31 -3.60 -10.57
N PHE A 6 -14.77 -2.94 -9.50
CA PHE A 6 -14.10 -1.78 -8.90
C PHE A 6 -13.03 -2.23 -7.91
N GLN A 7 -11.88 -1.55 -7.92
CA GLN A 7 -10.68 -2.00 -7.19
C GLN A 7 -10.07 -0.90 -6.32
N ARG A 8 -10.19 0.37 -6.74
CA ARG A 8 -9.67 1.53 -6.01
C ARG A 8 -10.66 2.69 -6.09
N ILE A 9 -10.72 3.45 -5.02
CA ILE A 9 -11.53 4.66 -4.91
C ILE A 9 -10.72 5.77 -4.23
N LYS A 10 -10.83 6.99 -4.72
CA LYS A 10 -10.30 8.20 -4.08
C LYS A 10 -11.31 9.32 -4.18
N VAL A 11 -11.44 10.07 -3.11
CA VAL A 11 -12.30 11.26 -3.03
C VAL A 11 -11.39 12.47 -2.98
N ASP A 12 -11.64 13.44 -3.84
CA ASP A 12 -11.03 14.76 -3.74
C ASP A 12 -11.75 15.56 -2.65
N VAL A 13 -11.04 15.83 -1.56
CA VAL A 13 -11.61 16.52 -0.39
C VAL A 13 -12.03 17.96 -0.68
N ASP A 14 -11.45 18.59 -1.71
CA ASP A 14 -11.72 19.99 -2.03
C ASP A 14 -12.98 20.15 -2.89
N SER A 15 -13.19 19.27 -3.86
CA SER A 15 -14.31 19.35 -4.81
C SER A 15 -15.45 18.38 -4.50
N GLY A 16 -15.21 17.34 -3.69
CA GLY A 16 -16.14 16.23 -3.50
C GLY A 16 -16.16 15.22 -4.65
N ASP A 17 -15.40 15.44 -5.73
CA ASP A 17 -15.32 14.51 -6.86
C ASP A 17 -14.81 13.13 -6.41
N VAL A 18 -15.42 12.08 -6.94
CA VAL A 18 -15.07 10.69 -6.62
C VAL A 18 -14.47 10.01 -7.84
N PHE A 19 -13.24 9.54 -7.70
CA PHE A 19 -12.52 8.78 -8.71
C PHE A 19 -12.55 7.30 -8.37
N VAL A 20 -13.02 6.48 -9.31
CA VAL A 20 -13.13 5.03 -9.13
C VAL A 20 -12.36 4.34 -10.25
N ALA A 21 -11.34 3.55 -9.90
CA ALA A 21 -10.62 2.73 -10.85
C ALA A 21 -10.99 1.26 -10.65
N GLY A 22 -11.18 0.58 -11.77
CA GLY A 22 -11.45 -0.84 -11.81
C GLY A 22 -10.75 -1.48 -12.98
N LYS A 23 -11.11 -2.74 -13.24
CA LYS A 23 -10.60 -3.47 -14.39
C LYS A 23 -10.86 -2.68 -15.70
N ASN A 24 -9.80 -2.42 -16.45
CA ASN A 24 -9.80 -1.76 -17.76
C ASN A 24 -10.38 -0.34 -17.79
N THR A 25 -10.73 0.26 -16.65
CA THR A 25 -11.52 1.49 -16.64
C THR A 25 -11.20 2.40 -15.46
N LEU A 26 -11.20 3.72 -15.71
CA LEU A 26 -11.19 4.79 -14.72
C LEU A 26 -12.45 5.65 -14.86
N TYR A 27 -13.11 5.93 -13.75
CA TYR A 27 -14.35 6.70 -13.68
C TYR A 27 -14.18 7.95 -12.83
N LYS A 28 -14.92 9.00 -13.19
CA LYS A 28 -15.14 10.18 -12.38
C LYS A 28 -16.63 10.30 -12.11
N LEU A 29 -16.97 10.50 -10.85
CA LEU A 29 -18.30 10.79 -10.35
C LEU A 29 -18.26 12.13 -9.61
N ASP A 30 -19.40 12.81 -9.52
CA ASP A 30 -19.55 13.97 -8.64
C ASP A 30 -19.75 13.54 -7.17
N GLU A 31 -19.90 14.52 -6.27
CA GLU A 31 -20.15 14.31 -4.83
C GLU A 31 -21.42 13.49 -4.52
N ASN A 32 -22.38 13.45 -5.46
CA ASN A 32 -23.63 12.69 -5.34
C ASN A 32 -23.54 11.32 -6.03
N LEU A 33 -22.33 10.91 -6.45
CA LEU A 33 -22.04 9.69 -7.19
C LEU A 33 -22.70 9.64 -8.58
N ASN A 34 -23.08 10.78 -9.15
CA ASN A 34 -23.53 10.81 -10.54
C ASN A 34 -22.34 10.65 -11.47
N PHE A 35 -22.53 9.88 -12.54
CA PHE A 35 -21.50 9.68 -13.55
C PHE A 35 -21.15 11.00 -14.27
N VAL A 36 -19.86 11.34 -14.29
CA VAL A 36 -19.33 12.51 -15.00
C VAL A 36 -18.54 12.10 -16.23
N ASN A 37 -17.53 11.23 -16.08
CA ASN A 37 -16.71 10.79 -17.20
C ASN A 37 -16.06 9.41 -16.99
N MET A 38 -15.55 8.81 -18.07
CA MET A 38 -14.84 7.53 -18.08
C MET A 38 -13.63 7.59 -19.02
N GLN A 39 -12.57 6.87 -18.66
CA GLN A 39 -11.41 6.59 -19.49
C GLN A 39 -11.14 5.08 -19.53
N LEU A 40 -10.94 4.53 -20.72
CA LEU A 40 -10.49 3.14 -20.89
C LEU A 40 -8.98 3.05 -20.60
N THR A 41 -8.60 2.01 -19.86
CA THR A 41 -7.22 1.72 -19.44
C THR A 41 -6.76 0.33 -19.86
N GLY A 42 -7.60 -0.43 -20.56
CA GLY A 42 -7.31 -1.75 -21.11
C GLY A 42 -8.55 -2.36 -21.77
N PRO A 43 -8.49 -3.63 -22.19
CA PRO A 43 -7.30 -4.49 -22.18
C PRO A 43 -6.29 -4.07 -23.26
N TYR A 44 -5.03 -4.46 -23.11
CA TYR A 44 -3.97 -4.27 -24.11
C TYR A 44 -3.09 -5.52 -24.19
N GLU A 45 -2.29 -5.65 -25.25
CA GLU A 45 -1.30 -6.72 -25.38
C GLU A 45 -0.19 -6.55 -24.33
N ASP A 46 0.02 -7.57 -23.50
CA ASP A 46 1.07 -7.61 -22.48
C ASP A 46 1.35 -9.05 -22.01
N HIS A 47 2.51 -9.27 -21.39
CA HIS A 47 2.82 -10.52 -20.72
C HIS A 47 3.77 -10.28 -19.52
N ILE A 48 3.68 -11.12 -18.48
CA ILE A 48 4.42 -10.91 -17.22
C ILE A 48 5.94 -10.90 -17.39
N THR A 49 6.44 -11.58 -18.42
CA THR A 49 7.88 -11.68 -18.72
C THR A 49 8.39 -10.54 -19.59
N CYS A 50 7.51 -9.69 -20.12
CA CYS A 50 7.90 -8.68 -21.09
C CYS A 50 8.40 -7.41 -20.41
N ASP A 51 9.55 -6.93 -20.88
CA ASP A 51 10.16 -5.70 -20.40
C ASP A 51 9.43 -4.53 -21.06
N ALA A 52 8.74 -3.70 -20.28
CA ALA A 52 8.00 -2.54 -20.78
C ALA A 52 8.89 -1.49 -21.49
N ARG A 53 10.22 -1.66 -21.47
CA ARG A 53 11.18 -0.84 -22.20
C ARG A 53 11.43 -1.32 -23.63
N ARG A 54 11.00 -2.53 -23.98
CA ARG A 54 11.27 -3.21 -25.27
C ARG A 54 9.95 -3.72 -25.84
N ASP A 55 9.19 -2.81 -26.44
CA ASP A 55 7.88 -3.11 -27.05
C ASP A 55 8.00 -4.08 -28.24
N ASP A 56 9.16 -4.19 -28.87
CA ASP A 56 9.46 -5.01 -30.04
C ASP A 56 9.86 -6.47 -29.74
N GLU A 57 10.07 -6.83 -28.47
CA GLU A 57 10.61 -8.14 -28.07
C GLU A 57 9.62 -9.06 -27.33
N CYS A 58 8.33 -8.70 -27.28
CA CYS A 58 7.32 -9.47 -26.54
C CYS A 58 6.48 -10.39 -27.44
N ASP A 59 7.11 -11.39 -28.07
CA ASP A 59 6.42 -12.35 -28.97
C ASP A 59 5.31 -13.16 -28.28
N VAL A 60 5.29 -13.18 -26.94
CA VAL A 60 4.31 -13.90 -26.10
C VAL A 60 3.21 -12.99 -25.55
N ALA A 61 3.12 -11.74 -26.04
CA ALA A 61 2.08 -10.80 -25.61
C ALA A 61 0.70 -11.33 -25.97
N GLU A 62 -0.26 -11.19 -25.05
CA GLU A 62 -1.66 -11.51 -25.29
C GLU A 62 -2.53 -10.37 -24.77
N ILE A 63 -3.75 -10.26 -25.30
CA ILE A 63 -4.75 -9.30 -24.81
C ILE A 63 -5.03 -9.60 -23.34
N THR A 64 -4.55 -8.71 -22.47
CA THR A 64 -4.56 -8.88 -21.01
C THR A 64 -5.31 -7.73 -20.36
N ASP A 65 -6.12 -8.05 -19.35
CA ASP A 65 -6.83 -7.06 -18.54
C ASP A 65 -5.86 -6.19 -17.70
N ASN A 66 -6.22 -4.92 -17.55
CA ASN A 66 -5.55 -3.98 -16.68
C ASN A 66 -6.30 -3.80 -15.35
N ASP A 67 -5.79 -4.39 -14.28
CA ASP A 67 -6.29 -4.16 -12.92
C ASP A 67 -5.66 -2.91 -12.31
N ALA A 68 -6.47 -2.02 -11.76
CA ALA A 68 -6.02 -0.85 -11.02
C ALA A 68 -5.44 -1.25 -9.66
N ARG A 69 -4.15 -0.99 -9.44
CA ARG A 69 -3.44 -1.31 -8.19
C ARG A 69 -3.16 -0.09 -7.33
N VAL A 70 -2.87 1.04 -7.96
CA VAL A 70 -2.65 2.33 -7.31
C VAL A 70 -3.57 3.35 -7.97
N LEU A 71 -4.32 4.10 -7.19
CA LEU A 71 -5.05 5.29 -7.63
C LEU A 71 -4.87 6.33 -6.54
N GLU A 72 -4.17 7.42 -6.84
CA GLU A 72 -3.89 8.48 -5.87
C GLU A 72 -4.05 9.86 -6.52
N ILE A 73 -4.50 10.84 -5.73
CA ILE A 73 -4.51 12.24 -6.14
C ILE A 73 -3.20 12.84 -5.71
N ASN A 74 -2.37 13.31 -6.65
CA ASN A 74 -1.14 14.01 -6.31
C ASN A 74 -1.48 15.40 -5.73
N PRO A 75 -1.15 15.70 -4.46
CA PRO A 75 -1.60 16.92 -3.81
C PRO A 75 -1.09 18.20 -4.47
N THR A 76 0.15 18.17 -4.99
CA THR A 76 0.82 19.33 -5.59
C THR A 76 0.37 19.59 -7.03
N SER A 77 0.41 18.56 -7.87
CA SER A 77 0.15 18.72 -9.31
C SER A 77 -1.34 18.62 -9.66
N ARG A 78 -2.20 18.15 -8.74
CA ARG A 78 -3.64 17.94 -8.97
C ARG A 78 -3.93 17.04 -10.18
N HIS A 79 -3.12 16.00 -10.33
CA HIS A 79 -3.34 14.92 -11.28
C HIS A 79 -3.63 13.63 -10.55
N LEU A 80 -4.36 12.73 -11.20
CA LEU A 80 -4.47 11.35 -10.77
C LEU A 80 -3.23 10.58 -11.19
N VAL A 81 -2.64 9.84 -10.26
CA VAL A 81 -1.61 8.83 -10.53
C VAL A 81 -2.30 7.48 -10.49
N LEU A 82 -2.32 6.77 -11.63
CA LEU A 82 -2.89 5.44 -11.76
C LEU A 82 -1.80 4.47 -12.21
N CYS A 83 -1.60 3.39 -11.45
CA CYS A 83 -0.67 2.31 -11.80
C CYS A 83 -1.45 1.00 -11.88
N GLY A 84 -1.37 0.35 -13.04
CA GLY A 84 -2.14 -0.84 -13.39
C GLY A 84 -1.40 -2.15 -13.17
N SER A 85 -1.93 -3.25 -13.71
CA SER A 85 -1.24 -4.54 -13.78
C SER A 85 -0.42 -4.71 -15.05
N LEU A 86 -0.73 -3.94 -16.09
CA LEU A 86 -0.03 -4.01 -17.37
C LEU A 86 1.33 -3.31 -17.33
N LYS A 87 2.20 -3.61 -18.30
CA LYS A 87 3.51 -2.96 -18.51
C LYS A 87 4.35 -2.98 -17.23
N GLN A 88 4.41 -4.14 -16.56
CA GLN A 88 5.12 -4.32 -15.29
C GLN A 88 4.64 -3.36 -14.18
N GLY A 89 3.43 -2.82 -14.28
CA GLY A 89 2.88 -1.87 -13.32
C GLY A 89 3.39 -0.44 -13.49
N LEU A 90 3.72 -0.03 -14.71
CA LEU A 90 4.03 1.37 -15.04
C LEU A 90 2.87 2.29 -14.62
N CYS A 91 3.22 3.42 -14.01
CA CYS A 91 2.26 4.44 -13.64
C CYS A 91 2.02 5.45 -14.76
N SER A 92 0.81 5.96 -14.84
CA SER A 92 0.39 7.02 -15.76
C SER A 92 -0.33 8.13 -15.00
N MET A 93 -0.31 9.32 -15.57
CA MET A 93 -0.99 10.50 -15.06
C MET A 93 -2.26 10.80 -15.86
N TYR A 94 -3.31 11.20 -15.16
CA TYR A 94 -4.59 11.60 -15.76
C TYR A 94 -5.06 12.94 -15.20
N SER A 95 -5.71 13.73 -16.04
CA SER A 95 -6.36 14.97 -15.61
C SER A 95 -7.52 14.66 -14.66
N MET A 96 -7.61 15.34 -13.52
CA MET A 96 -8.77 15.24 -12.63
C MET A 96 -10.05 15.85 -13.23
N SER A 97 -9.92 16.79 -14.16
CA SER A 97 -11.07 17.47 -14.79
C SER A 97 -11.74 16.59 -15.84
N PHE A 98 -10.94 16.04 -16.77
CA PHE A 98 -11.45 15.35 -17.96
C PHE A 98 -11.08 13.87 -18.05
N LEU A 99 -10.29 13.33 -17.11
CA LEU A 99 -9.78 11.94 -17.14
C LEU A 99 -8.97 11.55 -18.38
N ASN A 100 -8.60 12.48 -19.25
CA ASN A 100 -7.69 12.17 -20.34
C ASN A 100 -6.31 11.83 -19.77
N LYS A 101 -5.67 10.81 -20.34
CA LYS A 101 -4.29 10.46 -20.00
C LYS A 101 -3.39 11.63 -20.38
N SER A 102 -2.75 12.23 -19.39
CA SER A 102 -1.80 13.33 -19.57
C SER A 102 -0.46 12.80 -20.05
N GLN A 103 0.01 11.71 -19.43
CA GLN A 103 1.33 11.13 -19.70
C GLN A 103 1.42 9.70 -19.17
N ASP A 104 2.11 8.81 -19.90
CA ASP A 104 2.71 7.61 -19.30
C ASP A 104 4.09 7.98 -18.73
N LEU A 105 4.38 7.61 -17.48
CA LEU A 105 5.68 7.97 -16.89
C LEU A 105 6.83 7.29 -17.66
N PRO A 106 8.05 7.88 -17.68
CA PRO A 106 9.16 7.35 -18.48
C PRO A 106 9.49 5.88 -18.17
N VAL A 107 9.40 5.01 -19.17
CA VAL A 107 9.69 3.56 -19.04
C VAL A 107 11.14 3.27 -18.67
N SER A 108 12.05 4.18 -19.00
CA SER A 108 13.48 4.05 -18.69
C SER A 108 13.80 4.10 -17.20
N ASN A 109 12.90 4.65 -16.37
CA ASN A 109 13.10 4.79 -14.94
C ASN A 109 12.32 3.73 -14.14
N PRO A 110 13.00 2.78 -13.45
CA PRO A 110 12.35 1.73 -12.68
C PRO A 110 11.53 2.25 -11.48
N VAL A 111 11.74 3.49 -11.03
CA VAL A 111 10.96 4.11 -9.94
C VAL A 111 9.53 4.46 -10.37
N ASN A 112 9.24 4.48 -11.67
CA ASN A 112 7.90 4.74 -12.21
C ASN A 112 6.97 3.52 -12.18
N TYR A 113 7.46 2.36 -11.75
CA TYR A 113 6.69 1.12 -11.69
C TYR A 113 6.24 0.89 -10.25
N ALA A 114 4.95 1.02 -9.99
CA ALA A 114 4.36 0.83 -8.66
C ALA A 114 3.15 -0.11 -8.65
N GLY A 115 2.64 -0.49 -9.82
CA GLY A 115 1.57 -1.47 -9.96
C GLY A 115 2.07 -2.92 -10.04
N GLY A 116 1.27 -3.78 -10.66
CA GLY A 116 1.57 -5.20 -10.84
C GLY A 116 0.34 -6.10 -10.78
N ARG A 117 0.57 -7.41 -10.71
CA ARG A 117 -0.51 -8.41 -10.67
C ARG A 117 -0.94 -8.77 -9.25
N ALA A 118 -0.19 -8.34 -8.23
CA ALA A 118 -0.50 -8.53 -6.82
C ALA A 118 -1.01 -7.23 -6.14
N GLY A 119 -1.29 -7.31 -4.84
CA GLY A 119 -1.80 -6.19 -4.05
C GLY A 119 -0.75 -5.09 -3.84
N VAL A 120 -1.21 -3.83 -3.85
CA VAL A 120 -0.41 -2.65 -3.52
C VAL A 120 -1.20 -1.79 -2.54
N SER A 121 -0.58 -1.41 -1.41
CA SER A 121 -1.10 -0.38 -0.52
C SER A 121 -0.39 0.94 -0.84
N SER A 122 -1.16 2.00 -1.05
CA SER A 122 -0.65 3.32 -1.43
C SER A 122 -1.39 4.43 -0.72
N PHE A 123 -0.68 5.53 -0.43
CA PHE A 123 -1.27 6.80 -0.02
C PHE A 123 -0.22 7.92 -0.15
N TYR A 124 -0.68 9.17 -0.28
CA TYR A 124 0.17 10.35 -0.13
C TYR A 124 0.29 10.75 1.34
N GLY A 125 1.51 11.03 1.76
CA GLY A 125 1.87 11.36 3.12
C GLY A 125 3.05 12.34 3.20
N HIS A 126 3.46 12.62 4.43
CA HIS A 126 4.57 13.49 4.74
C HIS A 126 5.92 12.77 4.63
N TRP A 127 6.93 13.54 4.29
CA TRP A 127 8.33 13.17 4.43
C TRP A 127 9.05 14.20 5.30
N GLY A 128 9.73 13.75 6.35
CA GLY A 128 10.27 14.61 7.41
C GLY A 128 9.23 15.01 8.45
N SER A 129 9.60 15.01 9.74
CA SER A 129 8.63 15.16 10.84
C SER A 129 7.96 16.54 10.95
N HIS A 130 8.42 17.51 10.16
CA HIS A 130 7.93 18.90 10.15
C HIS A 130 7.64 19.43 8.74
N SER A 131 7.62 18.58 7.71
CA SER A 131 7.18 19.03 6.39
C SER A 131 5.71 19.45 6.48
N ALA A 132 5.40 20.68 6.06
CA ALA A 132 4.01 21.10 5.85
C ALA A 132 3.41 20.45 4.59
N ASP A 133 4.27 19.97 3.68
CA ASP A 133 3.86 19.47 2.39
C ASP A 133 3.66 17.95 2.43
N VAL A 134 2.45 17.53 2.07
CA VAL A 134 2.09 16.15 1.75
C VAL A 134 2.42 15.93 0.28
N ASP A 135 3.63 15.48 -0.02
CA ASP A 135 4.14 15.36 -1.40
C ASP A 135 4.67 13.95 -1.73
N THR A 136 4.70 13.07 -0.73
CA THR A 136 5.40 11.79 -0.82
C THR A 136 4.41 10.65 -0.96
N LEU A 137 4.54 9.91 -2.06
CA LEU A 137 3.79 8.70 -2.34
C LEU A 137 4.44 7.52 -1.63
N TRP A 138 3.80 7.04 -0.57
CA TRP A 138 4.18 5.82 0.13
C TRP A 138 3.56 4.61 -0.57
N LEU A 139 4.39 3.62 -0.88
CA LEU A 139 4.01 2.42 -1.63
C LEU A 139 4.49 1.17 -0.92
N ALA A 140 3.61 0.19 -0.85
CA ALA A 140 3.92 -1.14 -0.35
C ALA A 140 3.40 -2.21 -1.31
N ASN A 141 4.32 -2.95 -1.93
CA ASN A 141 4.05 -3.86 -3.04
C ASN A 141 4.23 -5.31 -2.61
N THR A 142 3.18 -6.10 -2.79
CA THR A 142 3.30 -7.56 -2.76
C THR A 142 3.99 -8.01 -4.05
N TYR A 143 4.97 -8.91 -3.94
CA TYR A 143 5.60 -9.50 -5.11
C TYR A 143 4.60 -10.35 -5.90
N ASP A 144 4.63 -10.22 -7.22
CA ASP A 144 3.62 -10.76 -8.12
C ASP A 144 4.14 -11.86 -9.07
N GLY A 145 5.35 -12.37 -8.81
CA GLY A 145 5.94 -13.48 -9.55
C GLY A 145 6.64 -13.08 -10.85
N ARG A 146 6.76 -11.80 -11.17
CA ARG A 146 7.55 -11.31 -12.32
C ARG A 146 9.04 -11.66 -12.17
N PRO A 147 9.86 -11.61 -13.24
CA PRO A 147 11.30 -11.80 -13.12
C PRO A 147 11.94 -10.90 -12.02
N PRO A 148 12.85 -11.41 -11.17
CA PRO A 148 13.42 -10.66 -10.05
C PRO A 148 14.04 -9.30 -10.42
N GLN A 149 14.57 -9.17 -11.63
CA GLN A 149 15.18 -7.93 -12.15
C GLN A 149 14.14 -6.82 -12.40
N LEU A 150 12.87 -7.20 -12.56
CA LEU A 150 11.73 -6.29 -12.74
C LEU A 150 10.96 -6.08 -11.42
N ALA A 151 11.41 -6.69 -10.32
CA ALA A 151 10.77 -6.57 -9.02
C ALA A 151 10.78 -5.11 -8.52
N THR A 152 9.61 -4.64 -8.14
CA THR A 152 9.46 -3.37 -7.44
C THR A 152 9.90 -3.52 -5.99
N PRO A 153 10.39 -2.45 -5.33
CA PRO A 153 10.60 -2.46 -3.90
C PRO A 153 9.36 -2.91 -3.15
N ALA A 154 9.55 -3.69 -2.10
CA ALA A 154 8.49 -4.13 -1.20
C ALA A 154 7.84 -2.94 -0.48
N LEU A 155 8.67 -1.97 -0.08
CA LEU A 155 8.26 -0.69 0.48
C LEU A 155 9.09 0.43 -0.15
N SER A 156 8.48 1.58 -0.42
CA SER A 156 9.22 2.75 -0.88
C SER A 156 8.47 4.05 -0.61
N ALA A 157 9.23 5.11 -0.35
CA ALA A 157 8.76 6.50 -0.39
C ALA A 157 9.25 7.14 -1.70
N ARG A 158 8.32 7.69 -2.48
CA ARG A 158 8.60 8.28 -3.80
C ARG A 158 8.00 9.67 -3.91
N ARG A 159 8.58 10.53 -4.74
CA ARG A 159 8.02 11.84 -5.10
C ARG A 159 7.77 11.90 -6.59
N LEU A 160 6.70 12.58 -6.97
CA LEU A 160 6.43 12.92 -8.36
C LEU A 160 7.02 14.30 -8.65
N VAL A 161 8.07 14.34 -9.45
CA VAL A 161 8.79 15.57 -9.81
C VAL A 161 8.46 16.00 -11.24
N LYS A 162 8.26 17.30 -11.42
CA LYS A 162 8.11 17.90 -12.75
C LYS A 162 9.50 18.26 -13.30
N LEU A 163 9.81 17.77 -14.49
CA LEU A 163 11.06 18.01 -15.19
C LEU A 163 11.03 19.36 -15.93
N SER A 164 12.20 19.80 -16.38
CA SER A 164 12.37 21.08 -17.10
C SER A 164 11.64 21.14 -18.44
N ASP A 165 11.42 20.00 -19.08
CA ASP A 165 10.63 19.86 -20.31
C ASP A 165 9.11 19.85 -20.05
N GLY A 166 8.70 19.94 -18.79
CA GLY A 166 7.30 19.96 -18.35
C GLY A 166 6.69 18.58 -18.11
N THR A 167 7.40 17.50 -18.40
CA THR A 167 6.96 16.13 -18.12
C THR A 167 7.13 15.76 -16.64
N PHE A 168 6.56 14.65 -16.21
CA PHE A 168 6.69 14.15 -14.85
C PHE A 168 7.49 12.85 -14.78
N ASN A 169 8.14 12.64 -13.65
CA ASN A 169 8.91 11.45 -13.33
C ASN A 169 8.83 11.15 -11.82
N MET A 170 8.96 9.90 -11.41
CA MET A 170 9.10 9.56 -9.99
C MET A 170 10.56 9.43 -9.59
N THR A 171 10.90 9.93 -8.40
CA THR A 171 12.18 9.68 -7.72
C THR A 171 11.91 9.09 -6.35
N TYR A 172 12.89 8.44 -5.73
CA TYR A 172 12.80 8.19 -4.30
C TYR A 172 12.74 9.51 -3.53
N ALA A 173 12.13 9.51 -2.34
CA ALA A 173 12.09 10.68 -1.48
C ALA A 173 13.51 11.12 -1.06
N HIS A 174 14.42 10.15 -0.92
CA HIS A 174 15.85 10.36 -0.82
C HIS A 174 16.62 9.21 -1.50
N GLU A 175 17.70 9.53 -2.22
CA GLU A 175 18.62 8.57 -2.85
C GLU A 175 20.03 9.16 -2.93
N ASP A 176 21.03 8.37 -2.52
CA ASP A 176 22.46 8.69 -2.62
C ASP A 176 23.28 7.45 -3.05
N ALA A 177 24.62 7.52 -2.96
CA ALA A 177 25.54 6.49 -3.45
C ALA A 177 25.45 5.12 -2.73
N GLY A 178 24.58 4.95 -1.73
CA GLY A 178 24.36 3.65 -1.10
C GLY A 178 23.00 3.49 -0.39
N ARG A 179 22.21 4.56 -0.29
CA ARG A 179 20.92 4.54 0.39
C ARG A 179 19.82 5.03 -0.53
N SER A 180 18.66 4.42 -0.40
CA SER A 180 17.43 4.91 -0.99
C SER A 180 16.30 4.70 0.01
N THR A 181 15.23 5.47 -0.10
CA THR A 181 14.03 5.32 0.72
C THR A 181 13.18 4.16 0.21
N SER A 182 13.76 2.95 0.24
CA SER A 182 13.14 1.74 -0.24
C SER A 182 13.68 0.48 0.46
N ILE A 183 12.82 -0.52 0.60
CA ILE A 183 13.18 -1.87 1.07
C ILE A 183 12.85 -2.86 -0.03
N ARG A 184 13.78 -3.76 -0.29
CA ARG A 184 13.67 -4.83 -1.27
C ARG A 184 13.85 -6.16 -0.58
N PHE A 185 13.08 -7.16 -1.00
CA PHE A 185 13.37 -8.53 -0.65
C PHE A 185 14.65 -8.98 -1.37
N ASP A 186 15.43 -9.79 -0.68
CA ASP A 186 16.49 -10.56 -1.33
C ASP A 186 15.84 -11.46 -2.42
N PRO A 187 16.38 -11.50 -3.65
CA PRO A 187 15.84 -12.28 -4.76
C PRO A 187 15.58 -13.76 -4.43
N LEU A 188 16.35 -14.36 -3.52
CA LEU A 188 16.19 -15.75 -3.09
C LEU A 188 14.89 -16.00 -2.31
N TRP A 189 14.32 -14.95 -1.72
CA TRP A 189 13.13 -15.04 -0.86
C TRP A 189 11.84 -14.57 -1.55
N LEU A 190 11.94 -13.89 -2.69
CA LEU A 190 10.79 -13.29 -3.40
C LEU A 190 9.64 -14.28 -3.63
N THR A 191 9.92 -15.53 -3.99
CA THR A 191 8.88 -16.54 -4.27
C THR A 191 8.41 -17.30 -3.03
N ASN A 192 9.19 -17.30 -1.95
CA ASN A 192 8.97 -18.17 -0.79
C ASN A 192 8.41 -17.41 0.43
N TYR A 193 8.62 -16.11 0.49
CA TYR A 193 8.16 -15.23 1.56
C TYR A 193 7.39 -14.04 0.98
N LEU A 194 6.06 -14.17 0.93
CA LEU A 194 5.18 -13.13 0.43
C LEU A 194 4.58 -12.32 1.58
N VAL A 195 4.55 -11.01 1.41
CA VAL A 195 3.91 -10.06 2.32
C VAL A 195 2.74 -9.40 1.61
N LYS A 196 1.54 -9.52 2.18
CA LYS A 196 0.35 -8.80 1.73
C LYS A 196 0.22 -7.49 2.50
N TYR A 197 0.03 -6.38 1.80
CA TYR A 197 -0.15 -5.07 2.41
C TYR A 197 -1.63 -4.67 2.36
N ILE A 198 -2.21 -4.45 3.54
CA ILE A 198 -3.66 -4.25 3.69
C ILE A 198 -4.02 -2.77 3.82
N TYR A 199 -3.24 -2.02 4.59
CA TYR A 199 -3.54 -0.62 4.89
C TYR A 199 -2.25 0.13 5.23
N GLY A 200 -2.13 1.38 4.77
CA GLY A 200 -1.03 2.27 5.09
C GLY A 200 -1.55 3.58 5.70
N PHE A 201 -0.82 4.14 6.66
CA PHE A 201 -1.18 5.39 7.34
C PHE A 201 0.04 6.06 7.98
N GLU A 202 -0.12 7.32 8.38
CA GLU A 202 0.89 8.08 9.12
C GLU A 202 0.40 8.42 10.52
N HIS A 203 1.32 8.42 11.48
CA HIS A 203 1.03 8.92 12.82
C HIS A 203 2.33 9.26 13.55
N GLY A 204 2.42 10.51 14.05
CA GLY A 204 3.49 10.94 14.96
C GLY A 204 4.91 10.84 14.41
N GLY A 205 5.14 11.21 13.14
CA GLY A 205 6.46 11.21 12.50
C GLY A 205 6.87 9.87 11.86
N PHE A 206 5.95 8.90 11.83
CA PHE A 206 6.19 7.57 11.29
C PHE A 206 5.12 7.18 10.27
N THR A 207 5.54 6.38 9.31
CA THR A 207 4.66 5.69 8.35
C THR A 207 4.51 4.24 8.76
N TYR A 208 3.29 3.73 8.69
CA TYR A 208 2.91 2.38 9.09
C TYR A 208 2.23 1.62 7.97
N PHE A 209 2.42 0.30 7.96
CA PHE A 209 1.65 -0.61 7.10
C PHE A 209 1.17 -1.83 7.89
N VAL A 210 -0.12 -2.13 7.77
CA VAL A 210 -0.70 -3.40 8.25
C VAL A 210 -0.44 -4.47 7.20
N THR A 211 0.21 -5.55 7.61
CA THR A 211 0.63 -6.63 6.71
C THR A 211 0.15 -7.99 7.16
N ILE A 212 0.00 -8.91 6.20
CA ILE A 212 -0.13 -10.35 6.47
C ILE A 212 1.10 -11.03 5.91
N GLN A 213 1.80 -11.79 6.74
CA GLN A 213 2.99 -12.54 6.37
C GLN A 213 3.16 -13.77 7.23
N ARG A 214 4.07 -14.68 6.85
CA ARG A 214 4.38 -15.86 7.65
C ARG A 214 4.96 -15.45 9.00
N GLU A 215 4.71 -16.25 10.03
CA GLU A 215 5.24 -16.03 11.38
C GLU A 215 6.77 -15.95 11.38
N ASN A 216 7.41 -16.86 10.65
CA ASN A 216 8.86 -16.88 10.43
C ASN A 216 9.18 -17.26 8.97
N THR A 217 10.46 -17.48 8.67
CA THR A 217 10.95 -17.82 7.32
C THR A 217 10.69 -19.28 6.90
N GLU A 218 10.15 -20.12 7.79
CA GLU A 218 9.86 -21.53 7.49
C GLU A 218 8.58 -21.67 6.66
N LEU A 219 8.61 -22.65 5.75
CA LEU A 219 7.51 -22.85 4.81
C LEU A 219 6.22 -23.42 5.45
N THR A 220 6.31 -23.93 6.68
CA THR A 220 5.23 -24.62 7.38
C THR A 220 4.58 -23.79 8.49
N THR A 221 4.97 -22.53 8.65
CA THR A 221 4.34 -21.67 9.65
C THR A 221 3.07 -21.02 9.16
N ASN A 222 2.20 -20.74 10.12
CA ASN A 222 0.99 -19.98 9.91
C ASN A 222 1.30 -18.54 9.48
N TYR A 223 0.25 -17.89 8.97
CA TYR A 223 0.27 -16.47 8.67
C TYR A 223 -0.23 -15.67 9.86
N GLN A 224 0.34 -14.49 10.04
CA GLN A 224 -0.06 -13.55 11.06
C GLN A 224 -0.12 -12.13 10.53
N THR A 225 -0.85 -11.29 11.25
CA THR A 225 -0.90 -9.87 10.98
C THR A 225 0.24 -9.18 11.71
N LYS A 226 1.04 -8.39 10.98
CA LYS A 226 2.06 -7.53 11.55
C LYS A 226 1.79 -6.07 11.24
N LEU A 227 2.41 -5.20 12.03
CA LEU A 227 2.47 -3.76 11.80
C LEU A 227 3.92 -3.40 11.50
N VAL A 228 4.16 -2.96 10.28
CA VAL A 228 5.43 -2.39 9.82
C VAL A 228 5.47 -0.91 10.18
N ARG A 229 6.64 -0.38 10.53
CA ARG A 229 6.88 1.04 10.79
C ARG A 229 8.21 1.51 10.20
N VAL A 230 8.23 2.72 9.64
CA VAL A 230 9.45 3.45 9.22
C VAL A 230 9.35 4.92 9.65
N CYS A 231 10.45 5.53 10.08
CA CYS A 231 10.53 6.96 10.40
C CYS A 231 10.50 7.80 9.12
N GLN A 232 9.74 8.90 9.13
CA GLN A 232 9.61 9.76 7.94
C GLN A 232 10.85 10.63 7.66
N GLU A 233 11.79 10.72 8.61
CA GLU A 233 13.07 11.44 8.44
C GLU A 233 14.22 10.54 7.99
N ASP A 234 13.98 9.23 7.94
CA ASP A 234 15.02 8.25 7.73
C ASP A 234 15.28 8.02 6.24
N THR A 235 16.36 8.61 5.78
CA THR A 235 16.83 8.59 4.39
C THR A 235 17.27 7.22 3.87
N GLY A 236 17.44 6.23 4.75
CA GLY A 236 17.92 4.88 4.40
C GLY A 236 16.96 3.75 4.76
N PHE A 237 15.82 4.05 5.39
CA PHE A 237 14.90 3.06 5.97
C PHE A 237 15.58 2.16 7.04
N ASP A 238 16.64 2.64 7.68
CA ASP A 238 17.34 1.99 8.81
C ASP A 238 16.43 1.82 10.05
N SER A 239 15.36 2.61 10.15
CA SER A 239 14.35 2.61 11.22
C SER A 239 13.23 1.58 11.02
N TYR A 240 13.32 0.77 9.95
CA TYR A 240 12.36 -0.30 9.68
C TYR A 240 12.22 -1.24 10.88
N ALA A 241 10.98 -1.44 11.31
CA ALA A 241 10.66 -2.40 12.35
C ALA A 241 9.28 -3.02 12.10
N GLU A 242 9.10 -4.24 12.62
CA GLU A 242 7.82 -4.93 12.57
C GLU A 242 7.40 -5.37 13.97
N LEU A 243 6.10 -5.35 14.24
CA LEU A 243 5.50 -5.98 15.43
C LEU A 243 4.33 -6.85 15.03
N GLU A 244 4.10 -7.94 15.76
CA GLU A 244 2.88 -8.72 15.62
C GLU A 244 1.66 -7.97 16.19
N LEU A 245 0.53 -8.02 15.49
CA LEU A 245 -0.77 -7.58 16.00
C LEU A 245 -1.61 -8.80 16.40
N THR A 246 -1.64 -9.11 17.69
CA THR A 246 -2.45 -10.21 18.21
C THR A 246 -3.88 -9.78 18.54
N CYS A 247 -4.88 -10.38 17.88
CA CYS A 247 -6.30 -10.18 18.19
C CYS A 247 -6.94 -11.47 18.72
N ARG A 248 -7.50 -11.42 19.93
CA ARG A 248 -8.10 -12.60 20.57
C ARG A 248 -9.41 -12.32 21.29
N LYS A 249 -10.31 -13.29 21.25
CA LYS A 249 -11.56 -13.31 22.02
C LYS A 249 -11.45 -14.38 23.11
N LYS A 250 -11.76 -14.01 24.36
CA LYS A 250 -11.77 -14.92 25.51
C LYS A 250 -13.21 -15.22 25.94
N ASN A 251 -13.80 -16.29 25.39
CA ASN A 251 -15.10 -16.81 25.82
C ASN A 251 -14.97 -18.30 26.13
N GLY A 252 -14.39 -18.64 27.30
CA GLY A 252 -14.07 -20.02 27.67
C GLY A 252 -12.81 -20.52 26.97
N VAL A 253 -12.89 -20.77 25.65
CA VAL A 253 -11.74 -21.06 24.78
C VAL A 253 -11.23 -19.76 24.17
N THR A 254 -9.91 -19.57 24.16
CA THR A 254 -9.30 -18.39 23.50
C THR A 254 -9.26 -18.61 22.00
N THR A 255 -9.95 -17.77 21.24
CA THR A 255 -9.90 -17.78 19.77
C THR A 255 -9.01 -16.64 19.29
N PHE A 256 -8.02 -16.95 18.45
CA PHE A 256 -7.16 -15.98 17.81
C PHE A 256 -7.64 -15.69 16.37
N TYR A 257 -7.66 -14.41 16.03
CA TYR A 257 -7.92 -13.90 14.69
C TYR A 257 -6.62 -13.31 14.17
N ASN A 258 -6.07 -13.88 13.10
CA ASN A 258 -4.68 -13.69 12.68
C ASN A 258 -4.56 -13.00 11.31
N ILE A 259 -5.63 -12.88 10.52
CA ILE A 259 -5.58 -12.34 9.16
C ILE A 259 -6.37 -11.02 9.07
N ALA A 260 -5.67 -9.89 8.97
CA ALA A 260 -6.28 -8.60 8.72
C ALA A 260 -7.09 -8.58 7.41
N GLN A 261 -8.29 -8.04 7.44
CA GLN A 261 -9.18 -7.88 6.28
C GLN A 261 -9.28 -6.41 5.87
N ALA A 262 -9.31 -5.52 6.87
CA ALA A 262 -9.33 -4.08 6.69
C ALA A 262 -8.77 -3.40 7.95
N ALA A 263 -8.27 -2.18 7.79
CA ALA A 263 -7.87 -1.35 8.91
C ALA A 263 -8.15 0.13 8.64
N SER A 264 -8.22 0.92 9.70
CA SER A 264 -8.41 2.37 9.64
C SER A 264 -7.83 3.02 10.88
N LEU A 265 -7.11 4.14 10.70
CA LEU A 265 -6.70 5.02 11.79
C LEU A 265 -7.81 6.04 12.06
N SER A 266 -8.24 6.18 13.31
CA SER A 266 -9.26 7.16 13.69
C SER A 266 -9.17 7.50 15.19
N PRO A 267 -9.58 8.70 15.62
CA PRO A 267 -9.68 9.03 17.05
C PRO A 267 -10.75 8.20 17.76
N ILE A 268 -10.47 7.80 19.00
CA ILE A 268 -11.42 7.07 19.84
C ILE A 268 -12.58 7.98 20.25
N GLY A 269 -13.79 7.62 19.84
CA GLY A 269 -15.02 8.31 20.24
C GLY A 269 -15.30 8.22 21.75
N GLU A 270 -15.99 9.23 22.29
CA GLU A 270 -16.18 9.39 23.74
C GLU A 270 -16.87 8.19 24.40
N GLU A 271 -17.85 7.58 23.74
CA GLU A 271 -18.58 6.42 24.28
C GLU A 271 -17.68 5.18 24.41
N MET A 272 -16.87 4.92 23.38
CA MET A 272 -15.90 3.82 23.38
C MET A 272 -14.82 4.06 24.44
N ALA A 273 -14.33 5.29 24.53
CA ALA A 273 -13.35 5.70 25.55
C ALA A 273 -13.87 5.40 26.96
N LYS A 274 -15.10 5.81 27.28
CA LYS A 274 -15.73 5.54 28.59
C LYS A 274 -15.90 4.04 28.86
N LYS A 275 -16.38 3.28 27.87
CA LYS A 275 -16.68 1.85 28.03
C LYS A 275 -15.45 0.98 28.28
N PHE A 276 -14.33 1.33 27.65
CA PHE A 276 -13.09 0.54 27.69
C PHE A 276 -11.97 1.20 28.51
N ALA A 277 -12.29 2.27 29.25
CA ALA A 277 -11.32 3.06 30.03
C ALA A 277 -10.10 3.50 29.17
N LEU A 278 -10.38 3.97 27.95
CA LEU A 278 -9.40 4.54 27.02
C LEU A 278 -9.48 6.07 27.04
N HIS A 279 -8.47 6.74 26.50
CA HIS A 279 -8.49 8.20 26.36
C HIS A 279 -9.33 8.62 25.15
N ALA A 280 -10.34 9.45 25.37
CA ALA A 280 -11.11 10.02 24.28
C ALA A 280 -10.21 10.91 23.40
N ARG A 281 -10.44 10.89 22.08
CA ARG A 281 -9.67 11.62 21.07
C ARG A 281 -8.21 11.17 20.90
N GLU A 282 -7.77 10.14 21.62
CA GLU A 282 -6.53 9.45 21.27
C GLU A 282 -6.74 8.70 19.95
N ASP A 283 -5.79 8.79 19.03
CA ASP A 283 -5.83 8.00 17.80
C ASP A 283 -5.60 6.51 18.09
N ALA A 284 -6.39 5.67 17.45
CA ALA A 284 -6.25 4.23 17.51
C ALA A 284 -6.35 3.60 16.11
N LEU A 285 -5.59 2.53 15.93
CA LEU A 285 -5.70 1.66 14.78
C LEU A 285 -6.82 0.65 15.03
N TYR A 286 -7.86 0.71 14.21
CA TYR A 286 -8.94 -0.26 14.17
C TYR A 286 -8.60 -1.29 13.10
N VAL A 287 -8.63 -2.58 13.46
CA VAL A 287 -8.35 -3.68 12.53
C VAL A 287 -9.45 -4.71 12.63
N ILE A 288 -10.01 -5.08 11.47
CA ILE A 288 -10.90 -6.23 11.33
C ILE A 288 -10.05 -7.43 10.97
N LEU A 289 -10.03 -8.46 11.81
CA LEU A 289 -9.27 -9.69 11.59
C LEU A 289 -10.19 -10.90 11.48
N GLY A 290 -9.92 -11.75 10.49
CA GLY A 290 -10.50 -13.09 10.37
C GLY A 290 -9.56 -14.15 10.92
N LYS A 291 -10.10 -15.35 11.13
CA LYS A 291 -9.31 -16.54 11.48
C LYS A 291 -9.03 -17.35 10.22
N SER A 292 -7.78 -17.76 10.00
CA SER A 292 -7.43 -18.65 8.90
C SER A 292 -7.47 -20.12 9.31
N LEU A 293 -7.46 -20.99 8.29
CA LEU A 293 -6.96 -22.35 8.42
C LEU A 293 -5.43 -22.33 8.60
N GLU A 294 -4.87 -23.48 8.98
CA GLU A 294 -3.40 -23.64 9.06
C GLU A 294 -2.75 -23.35 7.70
N ASN A 295 -1.62 -22.64 7.73
CA ASN A 295 -0.83 -22.27 6.55
C ASN A 295 -1.59 -21.48 5.47
N SER A 296 -2.75 -20.90 5.81
CA SER A 296 -3.51 -20.03 4.91
C SER A 296 -3.25 -18.56 5.19
N SER A 297 -3.00 -17.79 4.14
CA SER A 297 -2.90 -16.33 4.17
C SER A 297 -4.24 -15.62 3.98
N GLU A 298 -5.33 -16.39 3.92
CA GLU A 298 -6.70 -15.94 3.76
C GLU A 298 -7.55 -16.32 4.97
N SER A 299 -8.51 -15.46 5.30
CA SER A 299 -9.48 -15.74 6.35
C SER A 299 -10.52 -16.77 5.87
N HIS A 300 -11.03 -17.57 6.80
CA HIS A 300 -12.06 -18.56 6.51
C HIS A 300 -13.40 -18.08 7.06
N ALA A 301 -14.37 -17.90 6.17
CA ALA A 301 -15.66 -17.25 6.49
C ALA A 301 -16.41 -17.91 7.66
N GLU A 302 -16.31 -19.24 7.80
CA GLU A 302 -17.00 -20.00 8.85
C GLU A 302 -16.55 -19.63 10.28
N TYR A 303 -15.33 -19.13 10.45
CA TYR A 303 -14.81 -18.74 11.77
C TYR A 303 -15.17 -17.31 12.16
N GLY A 304 -15.80 -16.56 11.25
CA GLY A 304 -16.16 -15.16 11.45
C GLY A 304 -14.96 -14.23 11.57
N SER A 305 -15.22 -13.03 12.10
CA SER A 305 -14.21 -11.98 12.26
C SER A 305 -14.35 -11.27 13.60
N GLY A 306 -13.27 -10.66 14.06
CA GLY A 306 -13.22 -9.79 15.23
C GLY A 306 -12.66 -8.42 14.87
N MET A 307 -13.16 -7.38 15.55
CA MET A 307 -12.59 -6.04 15.46
C MET A 307 -11.73 -5.79 16.70
N CYS A 308 -10.45 -5.53 16.50
CA CYS A 308 -9.51 -5.15 17.56
C CYS A 308 -9.12 -3.67 17.41
N VAL A 309 -8.87 -3.02 18.55
CA VAL A 309 -8.52 -1.60 18.64
C VAL A 309 -7.18 -1.48 19.34
N PHE A 310 -6.21 -0.85 18.67
CA PHE A 310 -4.85 -0.68 19.16
C PHE A 310 -4.55 0.82 19.28
N THR A 311 -4.49 1.33 20.51
CA THR A 311 -4.17 2.73 20.78
C THR A 311 -2.75 3.06 20.30
N MET A 312 -2.56 4.21 19.64
CA MET A 312 -1.24 4.57 19.10
C MET A 312 -0.18 4.79 20.20
N SER A 313 -0.58 5.17 21.42
CA SER A 313 0.33 5.22 22.57
C SER A 313 0.97 3.86 22.86
N LYS A 314 0.16 2.80 22.99
CA LYS A 314 0.63 1.43 23.22
C LYS A 314 1.43 0.86 22.05
N ILE A 315 1.05 1.16 20.82
CA ILE A 315 1.83 0.76 19.64
C ILE A 315 3.24 1.35 19.74
N ARG A 316 3.35 2.66 20.00
CA ARG A 316 4.65 3.33 20.14
C ARG A 316 5.46 2.76 21.31
N GLU A 317 4.83 2.53 22.45
CA GLU A 317 5.46 1.92 23.62
C GLU A 317 6.01 0.52 23.31
N ALA A 318 5.24 -0.32 22.61
CA ALA A 318 5.66 -1.66 22.21
C ALA A 318 6.90 -1.61 21.31
N PHE A 319 6.88 -0.76 20.27
CA PHE A 319 8.04 -0.60 19.39
C PHE A 319 9.28 -0.12 20.14
N THR A 320 9.14 0.88 21.03
CA THR A 320 10.25 1.39 21.83
C THR A 320 10.79 0.32 22.78
N THR A 321 9.91 -0.51 23.34
CA THR A 321 10.30 -1.59 24.24
C THR A 321 11.12 -2.65 23.52
N GLU A 322 10.63 -3.18 22.39
CA GLU A 322 11.35 -4.19 21.61
C GLU A 322 12.68 -3.66 21.06
N GLN A 323 12.71 -2.41 20.59
CA GLN A 323 13.96 -1.77 20.15
C GLN A 323 14.98 -1.67 21.29
N ARG A 324 14.56 -1.32 22.51
CA ARG A 324 15.46 -1.29 23.68
C ARG A 324 16.00 -2.66 24.05
N TYR A 325 15.17 -3.71 23.99
CA TYR A 325 15.63 -5.08 24.22
C TYR A 325 16.74 -5.48 23.24
N CYS A 326 16.55 -5.18 21.95
CA CYS A 326 17.56 -5.43 20.93
C CYS A 326 18.86 -4.64 21.20
N TYR A 327 18.79 -3.35 21.52
CA TYR A 327 19.97 -2.53 21.84
C TYR A 327 20.71 -2.96 23.11
N GLN A 328 20.03 -3.67 24.01
CA GLN A 328 20.67 -4.27 25.19
C GLN A 328 21.32 -5.63 24.89
N GLY A 329 21.22 -6.12 23.66
CA GLY A 329 21.84 -7.38 23.22
C GLY A 329 21.01 -8.63 23.53
N PHE A 330 19.72 -8.48 23.81
CA PHE A 330 18.81 -9.63 23.94
C PHE A 330 18.29 -10.03 22.56
N GLY A 331 18.41 -11.30 22.18
CA GLY A 331 17.99 -11.86 20.91
C GLY A 331 17.82 -13.38 20.92
#